data_AF-A0A8H7XJR9-F1
#
_entry.id   AF-A0A8H7XJR9-F1
#
_cell.length_a   1.000
_cell.length_b   1.000
_cell.length_c   1.000
_cell.angle_alpha   90.00
_cell.angle_beta   90.00
_cell.angle_gamma   90.00
#
_symmetry.space_group_name_H-M   'P 1'
#
loop_
_entity.id
_entity.type
_entity.pdbx_description
1 polymer ?
#
loop_
_entity_poly.entity_id
_entity_poly.type
_entity_poly.pdbx_seq_one_letter_code
_entity_poly.pdbx_strand_id
1 'polypeptide(L)'
;MTSVKMILSLLRRTRLYIAWKKEDLDTVMTPEMERKYWKSAAKDRMKLLRSDARFVGTGGRHTGTMPPVILSYTPALPPEKPRKINRYEDYFITPKTYCKWHRMVYPGTKHPTIAEASRLRATHDPEELRQIHHISRMLPDDQVFPDADGVPKPWSSKYQKKWRKWLKSRENDVIFVDEDLETPHLSHKIQPEIKNFSPRRRRILNTIH
;
A
#
# COMPACT_ATOMS: atom_id res chain seq x y z
N MET A 1 40.33 -26.06 5.52
CA MET A 1 39.80 -25.80 6.89
C MET A 1 38.64 -24.79 6.87
N THR A 2 37.52 -25.11 6.21
CA THR A 2 36.44 -24.14 5.88
C THR A 2 35.03 -24.63 6.23
N SER A 3 34.90 -25.59 7.16
CA SER A 3 33.60 -26.26 7.41
C SER A 3 32.87 -25.80 8.70
N VAL A 4 33.53 -25.10 9.63
CA VAL A 4 32.91 -24.76 10.94
C VAL A 4 32.10 -23.45 10.89
N LYS A 5 32.41 -22.52 9.99
CA LYS A 5 31.73 -21.21 9.91
C LYS A 5 30.32 -21.27 9.30
N MET A 6 30.00 -22.31 8.52
CA MET A 6 28.67 -22.46 7.90
C MET A 6 27.61 -23.05 8.87
N ILE A 7 28.04 -23.82 9.86
CA ILE A 7 27.12 -24.45 10.84
C ILE A 7 26.65 -23.42 11.89
N LEU A 8 27.51 -22.44 12.24
CA LEU A 8 27.17 -21.38 13.21
C LEU A 8 26.22 -20.31 12.65
N SER A 9 26.10 -20.14 11.32
CA SER A 9 25.18 -19.16 10.74
C SER A 9 23.73 -19.67 10.64
N LEU A 10 23.54 -20.99 10.58
CA LEU A 10 22.22 -21.63 10.62
C LEU A 10 21.60 -21.63 12.03
N LEU A 11 22.42 -21.71 13.09
CA LEU A 11 21.96 -21.69 14.49
C LEU A 11 21.52 -20.31 15.01
N ARG A 12 21.85 -19.21 14.31
CA ARG A 12 21.39 -17.85 14.69
C ARG A 12 20.03 -17.47 14.10
N ARG A 13 19.53 -18.20 13.10
CA ARG A 13 18.26 -17.89 12.43
C ARG A 13 17.05 -18.63 13.00
N THR A 14 17.26 -19.71 13.76
CA THR A 14 16.19 -20.50 14.38
C THR A 14 15.81 -20.01 15.79
N ARG A 15 16.52 -19.01 16.35
CA ARG A 15 16.29 -18.52 17.72
C ARG A 15 15.24 -17.42 17.86
N LEU A 16 14.62 -16.95 16.77
CA LEU A 16 13.59 -15.91 16.80
C LEU A 16 12.17 -16.42 16.53
N TYR A 17 11.97 -17.73 16.37
CA TYR A 17 10.66 -18.32 16.05
C TYR A 17 10.05 -19.22 17.14
N ILE A 18 10.66 -19.31 18.34
CA ILE A 18 10.16 -20.16 19.44
C ILE A 18 10.05 -19.36 20.76
N ALA A 19 9.57 -18.12 20.69
CA ALA A 19 9.28 -17.33 21.89
C ALA A 19 7.96 -16.56 21.83
N TRP A 20 7.03 -17.00 20.97
CA TRP A 20 5.61 -16.79 21.25
C TRP A 20 5.18 -17.96 22.14
N LYS A 21 5.55 -17.89 23.42
CA LYS A 21 4.78 -18.59 24.43
C LYS A 21 3.34 -18.11 24.23
N LYS A 22 2.46 -19.01 23.79
CA LYS A 22 1.07 -18.95 24.21
C LYS A 22 1.15 -18.90 25.73
N GLU A 23 0.98 -17.73 26.31
CA GLU A 23 0.40 -17.68 27.63
C GLU A 23 -0.93 -18.40 27.44
N ASP A 24 -1.00 -19.63 27.96
CA ASP A 24 -2.26 -20.27 28.24
C ASP A 24 -3.02 -19.23 29.05
N LEU A 25 -3.96 -18.53 28.39
CA LEU A 25 -4.93 -17.70 29.07
C LEU A 25 -5.65 -18.66 29.98
N ASP A 26 -5.21 -18.66 31.23
CA ASP A 26 -5.81 -19.39 32.34
C ASP A 26 -7.26 -18.92 32.39
N THR A 27 -8.14 -19.68 31.77
CA THR A 27 -9.58 -19.40 31.64
C THR A 27 -10.28 -19.51 32.98
N VAL A 28 -9.56 -19.89 34.03
CA VAL A 28 -10.08 -20.01 35.39
C VAL A 28 -9.88 -18.67 36.11
N MET A 29 -10.91 -17.82 36.01
CA MET A 29 -10.99 -16.55 36.73
C MET A 29 -10.99 -16.85 38.24
N THR A 30 -9.92 -16.50 38.95
CA THR A 30 -9.92 -16.62 40.42
C THR A 30 -11.02 -15.74 41.00
N PRO A 31 -11.62 -16.07 42.17
CA PRO A 31 -12.68 -15.27 42.78
C PRO A 31 -12.30 -13.80 43.01
N GLU A 32 -11.01 -13.53 43.21
CA GLU A 32 -10.48 -12.17 43.34
C GLU A 32 -10.45 -11.41 42.01
N MET A 33 -10.04 -12.06 40.92
CA MET A 33 -10.08 -11.49 39.58
C MET A 33 -11.53 -11.25 39.13
N GLU A 34 -12.44 -12.15 39.48
CA GLU A 34 -13.87 -11.97 39.23
C GLU A 34 -14.42 -10.74 39.94
N ARG A 35 -14.11 -10.56 41.22
CA ARG A 35 -14.50 -9.35 41.97
C ARG A 35 -13.93 -8.07 41.34
N LYS A 36 -12.68 -8.12 40.86
CA LYS A 36 -12.03 -6.98 40.20
C LYS A 36 -12.69 -6.67 38.85
N TYR A 37 -13.02 -7.70 38.08
CA TYR A 37 -13.78 -7.58 36.84
C TYR A 37 -15.13 -6.92 37.09
N TRP A 38 -15.93 -7.42 38.04
CA TRP A 38 -17.25 -6.85 38.34
C TRP A 38 -17.18 -5.41 38.84
N LYS A 39 -16.17 -5.05 39.63
CA LYS A 39 -15.94 -3.65 40.04
C LYS A 39 -15.63 -2.75 38.84
N SER A 40 -14.80 -3.21 37.90
CA SER A 40 -14.46 -2.44 36.70
C SER A 40 -15.67 -2.31 35.76
N ALA A 41 -16.38 -3.42 35.52
CA ALA A 41 -17.60 -3.44 34.71
C ALA A 41 -18.71 -2.55 35.30
N ALA A 42 -18.87 -2.51 36.63
CA ALA A 42 -19.83 -1.61 37.28
C ALA A 42 -19.47 -0.13 37.04
N LYS A 43 -18.19 0.22 37.05
CA LYS A 43 -17.72 1.59 36.77
C LYS A 43 -17.98 1.99 35.32
N ASP A 44 -17.72 1.09 34.38
CA ASP A 44 -17.98 1.33 32.96
C ASP A 44 -19.48 1.39 32.66
N ARG A 45 -20.29 0.57 33.33
CA ARG A 45 -21.76 0.68 33.26
C ARG A 45 -22.25 2.06 33.71
N MET A 46 -21.72 2.61 34.81
CA MET A 46 -22.07 3.97 35.26
C MET A 46 -21.63 5.05 34.26
N LYS A 47 -20.50 4.84 33.57
CA LYS A 47 -20.03 5.74 32.51
C LYS A 47 -20.95 5.70 31.29
N LEU A 48 -21.38 4.52 30.87
CA LEU A 48 -22.32 4.35 29.76
C LEU A 48 -23.71 4.91 30.09
N LEU A 49 -24.19 4.76 31.34
CA LEU A 49 -25.44 5.37 31.78
C LEU A 49 -25.41 6.90 31.72
N ARG A 50 -24.25 7.53 31.97
CA ARG A 50 -24.07 8.99 31.77
C ARG A 50 -24.10 9.41 30.29
N SER A 51 -23.88 8.48 29.37
CA SER A 51 -23.94 8.68 27.93
C SER A 51 -25.21 8.12 27.30
N ASP A 52 -26.19 7.67 28.10
CA ASP A 52 -27.50 7.28 27.58
C ASP A 52 -28.13 8.52 26.93
N ALA A 53 -28.54 8.38 25.66
CA ALA A 53 -29.18 9.43 24.87
C ALA A 53 -30.49 9.94 25.50
N ARG A 54 -31.01 9.26 26.53
CA ARG A 54 -32.11 9.74 27.39
C ARG A 54 -31.73 10.91 28.31
N PHE A 55 -30.44 11.18 28.53
CA PHE A 55 -29.92 12.23 29.42
C PHE A 55 -29.22 13.38 28.68
N VAL A 56 -29.59 13.65 27.42
CA VAL A 56 -29.00 14.74 26.64
C VAL A 56 -29.67 16.06 27.02
N GLY A 57 -29.10 16.77 27.99
CA GLY A 57 -29.49 18.14 28.35
C GLY A 57 -28.75 18.65 29.59
N THR A 58 -28.08 19.80 29.46
CA THR A 58 -27.25 20.46 30.50
C THR A 58 -28.05 21.09 31.64
N GLY A 59 -29.21 20.52 31.97
CA GLY A 59 -30.16 21.05 32.94
C GLY A 59 -31.26 20.04 33.18
N GLY A 60 -30.94 18.92 33.81
CA GLY A 60 -31.89 17.88 34.20
C GLY A 60 -32.85 18.36 35.29
N ARG A 61 -33.78 19.26 34.94
CA ARG A 61 -35.09 19.30 35.61
C ARG A 61 -35.91 18.18 35.00
N HIS A 62 -36.56 17.38 35.83
CA HIS A 62 -37.66 16.52 35.41
C HIS A 62 -38.75 17.40 34.80
N THR A 63 -38.68 17.68 33.50
CA THR A 63 -39.83 18.18 32.78
C THR A 63 -40.79 17.00 32.71
N GLY A 64 -41.88 17.04 33.48
CA GLY A 64 -42.94 16.02 33.47
C GLY A 64 -43.62 15.81 32.11
N THR A 65 -43.14 16.52 31.09
CA THR A 65 -43.47 16.29 29.69
C THR A 65 -42.72 15.03 29.23
N MET A 66 -43.49 13.95 29.03
CA MET A 66 -42.97 12.76 28.35
C MET A 66 -42.29 13.19 27.05
N PRO A 67 -41.08 12.67 26.73
CA PRO A 67 -40.50 12.90 25.42
C PRO A 67 -41.51 12.44 24.37
N PRO A 68 -41.69 13.20 23.28
CA PRO A 68 -42.65 12.84 22.24
C PRO A 68 -42.38 11.41 21.80
N VAL A 69 -43.44 10.60 21.74
CA VAL A 69 -43.33 9.21 21.27
C VAL A 69 -42.95 9.28 19.80
N ILE A 70 -41.67 9.04 19.51
CA ILE A 70 -41.15 8.94 18.15
C ILE A 70 -41.69 7.63 17.57
N LEU A 71 -42.77 7.71 16.80
CA LEU A 71 -43.44 6.56 16.19
C LEU A 71 -42.57 5.85 15.13
N SER A 72 -41.61 6.56 14.56
CA SER A 72 -40.66 6.01 13.61
C SER A 72 -39.28 6.66 13.80
N TYR A 73 -38.30 5.83 14.15
CA TYR A 73 -36.90 6.23 14.17
C TYR A 73 -36.30 5.91 12.80
N THR A 74 -35.97 6.93 12.01
CA THR A 74 -35.14 6.77 10.81
C THR A 74 -33.68 6.96 11.23
N PRO A 75 -32.88 5.89 11.32
CA PRO A 75 -31.46 6.05 11.64
C PRO A 75 -30.79 6.92 10.59
N ALA A 76 -29.98 7.89 11.03
CA ALA A 76 -29.13 8.63 10.11
C ALA A 76 -28.22 7.65 9.39
N LEU A 77 -28.20 7.71 8.05
CA LEU A 77 -27.26 6.92 7.26
C LEU A 77 -25.85 7.20 7.79
N PRO A 78 -25.02 6.15 8.01
CA PRO A 78 -23.64 6.35 8.43
C PRO A 78 -22.98 7.35 7.49
N PRO A 79 -22.20 8.33 8.01
CA PRO A 79 -21.53 9.29 7.16
C PRO A 79 -20.72 8.50 6.12
N GLU A 80 -20.86 8.88 4.85
CA GLU A 80 -20.08 8.29 3.77
C GLU A 80 -18.61 8.37 4.18
N LYS A 81 -18.00 7.21 4.43
CA LYS A 81 -16.59 7.16 4.77
C LYS A 81 -15.87 7.82 3.60
N PRO A 82 -15.11 8.92 3.81
CA PRO A 82 -14.35 9.49 2.72
C PRO A 82 -13.50 8.36 2.17
N ARG A 83 -13.72 8.02 0.89
CA ARG A 83 -12.83 7.09 0.19
C ARG A 83 -11.46 7.69 0.36
N LYS A 84 -10.58 7.02 1.11
CA LYS A 84 -9.19 7.47 1.27
C LYS A 84 -8.61 7.47 -0.14
N ILE A 85 -8.60 8.64 -0.78
CA ILE A 85 -7.80 8.88 -1.97
C ILE A 85 -6.39 8.74 -1.44
N ASN A 86 -5.84 7.54 -1.60
CA ASN A 86 -4.54 7.20 -1.06
C ASN A 86 -3.55 8.04 -1.84
N ARG A 87 -3.23 9.23 -1.32
CA ARG A 87 -2.24 10.14 -1.89
C ARG A 87 -0.99 9.28 -2.07
N TYR A 88 -0.64 9.06 -3.33
CA TYR A 88 0.39 8.14 -3.82
C TYR A 88 1.43 7.84 -2.75
N GLU A 89 1.24 6.75 -1.99
CA GLU A 89 2.25 6.31 -1.05
C GLU A 89 3.52 6.05 -1.86
N ASP A 90 4.60 6.72 -1.47
CA ASP A 90 5.91 6.56 -2.08
C ASP A 90 6.26 5.07 -2.09
N TYR A 91 6.23 4.48 -3.28
CA TYR A 91 6.44 3.05 -3.44
C TYR A 91 7.90 2.80 -3.78
N PHE A 92 8.63 2.16 -2.88
CA PHE A 92 10.06 1.92 -3.04
C PHE A 92 10.34 0.48 -3.45
N ILE A 93 11.19 0.31 -4.47
CA ILE A 93 11.75 -0.98 -4.87
C ILE A 93 13.27 -1.01 -4.69
N THR A 94 13.81 -2.19 -4.41
CA THR A 94 15.27 -2.35 -4.34
C THR A 94 15.90 -2.30 -5.73
N PRO A 95 17.14 -1.81 -5.89
CA PRO A 95 17.81 -1.80 -7.20
C PRO A 95 17.98 -3.22 -7.77
N LYS A 96 18.18 -4.23 -6.93
CA LYS A 96 18.25 -5.65 -7.35
C LYS A 96 16.95 -6.10 -8.01
N THR A 97 15.81 -5.74 -7.43
CA THR A 97 14.48 -6.00 -7.99
C THR A 97 14.31 -5.35 -9.37
N TYR A 98 14.82 -4.13 -9.54
CA TYR A 98 14.77 -3.43 -10.83
C TYR A 98 15.64 -4.13 -11.89
N CYS A 99 16.89 -4.50 -11.55
CA CYS A 99 17.75 -5.29 -12.44
C CYS A 99 17.08 -6.60 -12.85
N LYS A 100 16.43 -7.29 -11.90
CA LYS A 100 15.70 -8.54 -12.14
C LYS A 100 14.59 -8.36 -13.15
N TRP A 101 13.72 -7.39 -12.92
CA TRP A 101 12.64 -7.05 -13.84
C TRP A 101 13.17 -6.70 -15.23
N HIS A 102 14.24 -5.91 -15.31
CA HIS A 102 14.83 -5.50 -16.58
C HIS A 102 15.33 -6.72 -17.37
N ARG A 103 16.02 -7.67 -16.71
CA ARG A 103 16.44 -8.95 -17.31
C ARG A 103 15.26 -9.79 -17.80
N MET A 104 14.14 -9.77 -17.09
CA MET A 104 12.95 -10.53 -17.48
C MET A 104 12.21 -9.91 -18.68
N VAL A 105 12.21 -8.57 -18.80
CA VAL A 105 11.37 -7.84 -19.76
C VAL A 105 12.11 -7.49 -21.05
N TYR A 106 13.40 -7.14 -20.96
CA TYR A 106 14.19 -6.71 -22.11
C TYR A 106 15.14 -7.82 -22.54
N PRO A 107 15.08 -8.26 -23.81
CA PRO A 107 16.05 -9.22 -24.32
C PRO A 107 17.43 -8.57 -24.46
N GLY A 108 18.48 -9.40 -24.45
CA GLY A 108 19.86 -8.97 -24.68
C GLY A 108 20.78 -9.27 -23.50
N THR A 109 22.07 -8.97 -23.66
CA THR A 109 23.11 -9.16 -22.64
C THR A 109 23.37 -7.89 -21.83
N LYS A 110 23.01 -6.72 -22.38
CA LYS A 110 23.20 -5.41 -21.76
C LYS A 110 22.05 -5.14 -20.79
N HIS A 111 22.37 -5.14 -19.50
CA HIS A 111 21.41 -4.89 -18.42
C HIS A 111 22.01 -3.88 -17.44
N PRO A 112 21.17 -3.05 -16.80
CA PRO A 112 21.66 -2.03 -15.89
C PRO A 112 22.38 -2.66 -14.70
N THR A 113 23.51 -2.08 -14.34
CA THR A 113 24.20 -2.36 -13.08
C THR A 113 23.36 -1.92 -11.89
N ILE A 114 23.68 -2.40 -10.69
CA ILE A 114 22.96 -2.03 -9.45
C ILE A 114 23.00 -0.50 -9.24
N ALA A 115 24.13 0.14 -9.54
CA ALA A 115 24.29 1.59 -9.43
C ALA A 115 23.39 2.34 -10.44
N GLU A 116 23.35 1.90 -11.70
CA GLU A 116 22.46 2.48 -12.72
C GLU A 116 20.99 2.25 -12.39
N ALA A 117 20.63 1.04 -11.97
CA ALA A 117 19.27 0.71 -11.53
C ALA A 117 18.81 1.59 -10.36
N SER A 118 19.72 1.97 -9.45
CA SER A 118 19.41 2.88 -8.35
C SER A 118 19.01 4.29 -8.82
N ARG A 119 19.55 4.73 -9.97
CA ARG A 119 19.22 6.00 -10.62
C ARG A 119 17.96 5.87 -11.47
N LEU A 120 17.86 4.80 -12.27
CA LEU A 120 16.71 4.56 -13.16
C LEU A 120 15.41 4.34 -12.40
N ARG A 121 15.43 3.69 -11.22
CA ARG A 121 14.19 3.54 -10.42
C ARG A 121 13.60 4.88 -9.98
N ALA A 122 14.40 5.93 -9.83
CA ALA A 122 13.93 7.25 -9.40
C ALA A 122 13.19 8.01 -10.52
N THR A 123 13.31 7.57 -11.78
CA THR A 123 12.61 8.19 -12.91
C THR A 123 11.20 7.64 -13.14
N HIS A 124 10.80 6.61 -12.40
CA HIS A 124 9.54 5.89 -12.57
C HIS A 124 8.49 6.35 -11.57
N ASP A 125 7.23 6.34 -11.99
CA ASP A 125 6.10 6.68 -11.11
C ASP A 125 5.87 5.57 -10.07
N PRO A 126 5.28 5.88 -8.89
CA PRO A 126 4.96 4.86 -7.88
C PRO A 126 4.13 3.68 -8.43
N GLU A 127 3.24 3.94 -9.38
CA GLU A 127 2.42 2.92 -10.03
C GLU A 127 3.25 2.02 -10.97
N GLU A 128 4.19 2.60 -11.73
CA GLU A 128 5.15 1.83 -12.53
C GLU A 128 6.00 0.94 -11.62
N LEU A 129 6.49 1.50 -10.51
CA LEU A 129 7.30 0.76 -9.54
C LEU A 129 6.53 -0.41 -8.92
N ARG A 130 5.23 -0.26 -8.65
CA ARG A 130 4.37 -1.37 -8.22
C ARG A 130 4.27 -2.45 -9.29
N GLN A 131 4.09 -2.08 -10.55
CA GLN A 131 3.99 -3.04 -11.64
C GLN A 131 5.33 -3.74 -11.94
N ILE A 132 6.43 -2.99 -11.89
CA ILE A 132 7.80 -3.52 -11.98
C ILE A 132 8.01 -4.56 -10.87
N HIS A 133 7.65 -4.23 -9.63
CA HIS A 133 7.76 -5.15 -8.51
C HIS A 133 6.86 -6.38 -8.69
N HIS A 134 5.62 -6.21 -9.13
CA HIS A 134 4.70 -7.31 -9.41
C HIS A 134 5.28 -8.30 -10.44
N ILE A 135 5.77 -7.81 -11.58
CA ILE A 135 6.39 -8.66 -12.61
C ILE A 135 7.65 -9.34 -12.08
N SER A 136 8.48 -8.63 -11.32
CA SER A 136 9.72 -9.18 -10.74
C SER A 136 9.47 -10.36 -9.78
N ARG A 137 8.29 -10.43 -9.15
CA ARG A 137 7.90 -11.51 -8.24
C ARG A 137 7.37 -12.75 -8.97
N MET A 138 7.09 -12.66 -10.27
CA MET A 138 6.56 -13.79 -11.05
C MET A 138 7.57 -14.90 -11.32
N LEU A 139 8.85 -14.66 -11.02
CA LEU A 139 9.94 -15.62 -11.20
C LEU A 139 10.82 -15.57 -9.94
N PRO A 140 11.34 -16.68 -9.42
CA PRO A 140 12.27 -16.65 -8.29
C PRO A 140 13.62 -16.03 -8.70
N ASP A 141 14.38 -15.53 -7.73
CA ASP A 141 15.68 -14.89 -7.97
C ASP A 141 16.67 -15.86 -8.64
N ASP A 142 16.70 -17.11 -8.19
CA ASP A 142 17.62 -18.16 -8.64
C ASP A 142 17.46 -18.49 -10.14
N GLN A 143 16.27 -18.26 -10.71
CA GLN A 143 16.03 -18.46 -12.13
C GLN A 143 16.50 -17.29 -13.00
N VAL A 144 16.64 -16.09 -12.44
CA VAL A 144 17.06 -14.86 -13.16
C VAL A 144 18.54 -14.56 -12.95
N PHE A 145 19.04 -14.87 -11.76
CA PHE A 145 20.43 -14.77 -11.36
C PHE A 145 20.88 -16.16 -10.96
N PRO A 146 21.22 -17.04 -11.94
CA PRO A 146 21.74 -18.35 -11.59
C PRO A 146 23.04 -18.20 -10.82
N ASP A 147 23.26 -19.12 -9.88
CA ASP A 147 24.55 -19.28 -9.21
C ASP A 147 25.63 -19.70 -10.23
N ALA A 148 26.90 -19.66 -9.82
CA ALA A 148 28.06 -19.88 -10.70
C ALA A 148 28.00 -21.17 -11.53
N ASP A 149 27.32 -22.20 -11.02
CA ASP A 149 27.18 -23.51 -11.68
C ASP A 149 25.84 -23.70 -12.42
N GLY A 150 24.94 -22.71 -12.35
CA GLY A 150 23.60 -22.78 -12.93
C GLY A 150 23.54 -22.28 -14.36
N VAL A 151 22.91 -23.05 -15.25
CA VAL A 151 22.61 -22.57 -16.62
C VAL A 151 21.51 -21.50 -16.52
N PRO A 152 21.75 -20.26 -16.98
CA PRO A 152 20.72 -19.23 -17.01
C PRO A 152 19.53 -19.70 -17.82
N LYS A 153 18.33 -19.52 -17.26
CA LYS A 153 17.11 -19.82 -17.99
C LYS A 153 17.05 -18.94 -19.24
N PRO A 154 16.76 -19.50 -20.43
CA PRO A 154 16.62 -18.71 -21.64
C PRO A 154 15.52 -17.66 -21.45
N TRP A 155 15.80 -16.45 -21.93
CA TRP A 155 14.88 -15.32 -21.85
C TRP A 155 13.53 -15.67 -22.49
N SER A 156 12.44 -15.23 -21.88
CA SER A 156 11.07 -15.48 -22.36
C SER A 156 10.31 -14.19 -22.62
N SER A 157 9.71 -14.07 -23.82
CA SER A 157 8.89 -12.93 -24.22
C SER A 157 7.59 -12.76 -23.40
N LYS A 158 7.25 -13.74 -22.55
CA LYS A 158 6.03 -13.74 -21.73
C LYS A 158 5.92 -12.50 -20.85
N TYR A 159 7.01 -12.09 -20.19
CA TYR A 159 7.01 -10.95 -19.28
C TYR A 159 7.02 -9.62 -20.02
N GLN A 160 7.71 -9.57 -21.17
CA GLN A 160 7.66 -8.43 -22.07
C GLN A 160 6.23 -8.14 -22.56
N LYS A 161 5.48 -9.18 -22.96
CA LYS A 161 4.08 -9.03 -23.37
C LYS A 161 3.21 -8.48 -22.24
N LYS A 162 3.41 -8.94 -21.00
CA LYS A 162 2.69 -8.41 -19.82
C LYS A 162 3.02 -6.93 -19.56
N TRP A 163 4.28 -6.57 -19.63
CA TRP A 163 4.72 -5.18 -19.47
C TRP A 163 4.11 -4.26 -20.54
N ARG A 164 4.19 -4.65 -21.82
CA ARG A 164 3.57 -3.90 -22.92
C ARG A 164 2.06 -3.80 -22.79
N LYS A 165 1.37 -4.87 -22.37
CA LYS A 165 -0.09 -4.85 -22.16
C LYS A 165 -0.46 -3.84 -21.08
N TRP A 166 0.29 -3.79 -19.99
CA TRP A 166 0.06 -2.81 -18.92
C TRP A 166 0.31 -1.38 -19.39
N LEU A 167 1.40 -1.13 -20.12
CA LEU A 167 1.68 0.20 -20.70
C LEU A 167 0.54 0.68 -21.59
N LYS A 168 0.01 -0.19 -22.46
CA LYS A 168 -1.14 0.12 -23.31
C LYS A 168 -2.41 0.44 -22.51
N SER A 169 -2.67 -0.32 -21.44
CA SER A 169 -3.83 -0.07 -20.57
C SER A 169 -3.73 1.32 -19.95
N ARG A 170 -2.54 1.68 -19.46
CA ARG A 170 -2.31 2.97 -18.82
C ARG A 170 -2.39 4.14 -19.80
N GLU A 171 -1.90 3.96 -21.03
CA GLU A 171 -2.05 4.99 -22.07
C GLU A 171 -3.53 5.30 -22.36
N ASN A 172 -4.40 4.28 -22.36
CA ASN A 172 -5.83 4.47 -22.57
C ASN A 172 -6.52 5.22 -21.42
N ASP A 173 -6.09 4.99 -20.17
CA ASP A 173 -6.66 5.66 -18.99
C ASP A 173 -6.34 7.17 -18.96
N VAL A 174 -5.22 7.60 -19.59
CA VAL A 174 -4.80 9.01 -19.62
C VAL A 174 -5.56 9.82 -20.69
N ILE A 175 -6.13 9.17 -21.71
CA ILE A 175 -6.82 9.86 -22.82
C ILE A 175 -8.22 10.37 -22.39
N PHE A 176 -8.74 9.96 -21.23
CA PHE A 176 -10.13 10.23 -20.83
C PHE A 176 -10.35 11.53 -20.01
N VAL A 177 -9.47 12.54 -20.10
CA VAL A 177 -9.56 13.76 -19.26
C VAL A 177 -9.76 15.07 -20.05
N ASP A 178 -9.71 15.07 -21.39
CA ASP A 178 -9.89 16.28 -22.19
C ASP A 178 -11.08 16.19 -23.16
N GLU A 179 -12.30 16.21 -22.63
CA GLU A 179 -13.49 16.68 -23.36
C GLU A 179 -14.59 17.01 -22.32
N ASP A 180 -15.37 18.06 -22.57
CA ASP A 180 -16.45 18.60 -21.71
C ASP A 180 -16.09 19.68 -20.68
N LEU A 181 -15.33 20.70 -21.11
CA LEU A 181 -15.50 22.06 -20.59
C LEU A 181 -15.68 23.04 -21.75
N GLU A 182 -16.87 22.99 -22.36
CA GLU A 182 -17.48 24.18 -22.96
C GLU A 182 -17.69 25.22 -21.85
N THR A 183 -17.08 26.40 -21.97
CA THR A 183 -17.71 27.64 -21.50
C THR A 183 -17.22 28.85 -22.31
N PRO A 184 -18.11 29.83 -22.55
CA PRO A 184 -18.00 30.80 -23.64
C PRO A 184 -17.14 32.02 -23.27
N HIS A 185 -16.62 32.66 -24.33
CA HIS A 185 -16.12 34.04 -24.42
C HIS A 185 -16.11 34.87 -23.13
N LEU A 186 -14.92 35.15 -22.58
CA LEU A 186 -14.65 36.42 -21.91
C LEU A 186 -13.19 36.83 -22.16
N SER A 187 -13.06 37.82 -23.04
CA SER A 187 -11.83 38.53 -23.36
C SER A 187 -11.37 39.32 -22.13
N HIS A 188 -10.33 38.86 -21.43
CA HIS A 188 -9.48 39.74 -20.65
C HIS A 188 -8.01 39.32 -20.72
N LYS A 189 -7.22 40.33 -21.06
CA LYS A 189 -5.81 40.37 -21.39
C LYS A 189 -4.99 40.34 -20.09
N ILE A 190 -4.37 39.21 -19.73
CA ILE A 190 -3.34 39.12 -18.67
C ILE A 190 -2.23 38.16 -19.13
N GLN A 191 -0.99 38.58 -18.88
CA GLN A 191 0.27 38.10 -19.44
C GLN A 191 0.66 36.65 -19.07
N PRO A 192 1.51 35.99 -19.88
CA PRO A 192 1.95 34.61 -19.65
C PRO A 192 3.09 34.56 -18.62
N GLU A 193 2.79 34.14 -17.39
CA GLU A 193 3.80 33.63 -16.47
C GLU A 193 3.98 32.13 -16.73
N ILE A 194 4.99 31.81 -17.56
CA ILE A 194 5.40 30.45 -17.92
C ILE A 194 5.93 29.75 -16.67
N LYS A 195 5.05 29.07 -15.92
CA LYS A 195 5.45 28.06 -14.94
C LYS A 195 5.67 26.73 -15.66
N ASN A 196 6.93 26.52 -16.00
CA ASN A 196 7.61 25.26 -16.35
C ASN A 196 6.82 23.96 -16.09
N PHE A 197 5.88 23.63 -16.98
CA PHE A 197 5.40 22.26 -17.13
C PHE A 197 6.47 21.53 -17.94
N SER A 198 7.39 20.83 -17.26
CA SER A 198 8.48 20.09 -17.90
C SER A 198 7.91 18.96 -18.78
N PRO A 199 7.92 19.06 -20.12
CA PRO A 199 7.52 17.99 -21.00
C PRO A 199 8.74 17.09 -21.22
N ARG A 200 9.14 16.34 -20.19
CA ARG A 200 10.20 15.32 -20.28
C ARG A 200 9.61 13.91 -20.21
N ARG A 201 8.68 13.60 -21.12
CA ARG A 201 8.32 12.21 -21.46
C ARG A 201 8.26 12.02 -22.96
N ARG A 202 9.40 12.23 -23.62
CA ARG A 202 9.67 11.61 -24.93
C ARG A 202 11.12 11.12 -24.97
N ARG A 203 11.25 9.83 -25.27
CA ARG A 203 12.42 9.14 -25.83
C ARG A 203 13.70 9.11 -24.99
N ILE A 204 13.93 7.99 -24.28
CA ILE A 204 15.23 7.29 -24.30
C ILE A 204 14.98 5.77 -24.22
N LEU A 205 14.57 5.14 -25.31
CA LEU A 205 14.58 3.67 -25.43
C LEU A 205 15.11 3.15 -26.78
N ASN A 206 15.74 4.01 -27.60
CA ASN A 206 16.33 3.60 -28.87
C ASN A 206 17.77 4.12 -28.98
N THR A 207 18.70 3.64 -28.15
CA THR A 207 20.14 3.84 -28.42
C THR A 207 20.99 2.76 -27.77
N ILE A 208 20.68 1.48 -28.01
CA ILE A 208 21.69 0.41 -27.90
C ILE A 208 21.36 -0.65 -28.95
N HIS A 209 21.82 -0.42 -30.18
CA HIS A 209 22.24 -1.48 -31.09
C HIS A 209 23.76 -1.55 -31.00
#